data_AF-B0LPW9-F1
#
_entry.id   AF-B0LPW9-F1
#
_cell.length_a   1.000
_cell.length_b   1.000
_cell.length_c   1.000
_cell.angle_alpha   90.00
_cell.angle_beta   90.00
_cell.angle_gamma   90.00
#
_symmetry.space_group_name_H-M   'P 1'
#
loop_
_entity.id
_entity.type
_entity.pdbx_description
1 polymer ?
#
loop_
_entity_poly.entity_id
_entity_poly.type
_entity_poly.pdbx_seq_one_letter_code
_entity_poly.pdbx_strand_id
1 'polypeptide(L)'
;MMVSFFDQFASPSFLGIPLIAIAIALPWVLFPTPPSRWVNNRLITVQTWFINRFTNQLMLPLNVGGHKWALLLASLMVFLITINMLGLLPYTFTPTTQLSLNMGLAVPLWLATVIIGMR
;
A
#
# COMPACT_ATOMS: atom_id res chain seq x y z
N MET A 1 15.28 0.12 29.96
CA MET A 1 15.51 1.25 29.03
C MET A 1 15.83 0.79 27.60
N MET A 2 16.62 -0.26 27.37
CA MET A 2 16.89 -0.73 25.99
C MET A 2 15.65 -1.34 25.30
N VAL A 3 14.83 -2.09 26.05
CA VAL A 3 13.62 -2.74 25.51
C VAL A 3 12.54 -1.72 25.10
N SER A 4 12.47 -0.56 25.76
CA SER A 4 11.41 0.43 25.50
C SER A 4 11.54 1.12 24.14
N PHE A 5 12.70 1.07 23.48
CA PHE A 5 12.81 1.54 22.10
C PHE A 5 12.08 0.62 21.10
N PHE A 6 11.89 -0.66 21.46
CA PHE A 6 11.21 -1.62 20.60
C PHE A 6 9.69 -1.64 20.79
N ASP A 7 9.17 -1.02 21.85
CA ASP A 7 7.73 -0.96 22.13
C ASP A 7 6.94 -0.34 20.97
N GLN A 8 7.54 0.58 20.21
CA GLN A 8 6.90 1.19 19.02
C GLN A 8 6.66 0.18 17.89
N PHE A 9 7.46 -0.89 17.80
CA PHE A 9 7.31 -1.92 16.77
C PHE A 9 6.41 -3.07 17.23
N ALA A 10 6.09 -3.16 18.52
CA ALA A 10 5.13 -4.15 19.02
C ALA A 10 3.74 -3.84 18.45
N SER A 11 3.00 -4.89 18.07
CA SER A 11 1.64 -4.71 17.57
C SER A 11 0.73 -4.16 18.68
N PRO A 12 0.14 -2.96 18.52
CA PRO A 12 -0.66 -2.37 19.57
C PRO A 12 -1.94 -3.16 19.76
N SER A 13 -2.29 -3.42 21.02
CA SER A 13 -3.56 -4.01 21.42
C SER A 13 -4.25 -3.11 22.43
N PHE A 14 -5.56 -2.96 22.31
CA PHE A 14 -6.38 -2.18 23.26
C PHE A 14 -7.58 -3.02 23.65
N LEU A 15 -7.81 -3.18 24.96
CA LEU A 15 -8.88 -4.04 25.51
C LEU A 15 -8.85 -5.48 24.96
N GLY A 16 -7.67 -6.02 24.67
CA GLY A 16 -7.49 -7.35 24.08
C GLY A 16 -7.73 -7.43 22.56
N ILE A 17 -8.05 -6.32 21.89
CA ILE A 17 -8.28 -6.25 20.45
C ILE A 17 -6.99 -5.77 19.75
N PRO A 18 -6.45 -6.50 18.77
CA PRO A 18 -5.28 -6.06 18.02
C PRO A 18 -5.66 -4.93 17.04
N LEU A 19 -5.01 -3.78 17.15
CA LEU A 19 -5.31 -2.60 16.35
C LEU A 19 -4.65 -2.61 14.96
N ILE A 20 -3.86 -3.65 14.65
CA ILE A 20 -3.18 -3.80 13.35
C ILE A 20 -4.17 -3.82 12.18
N ALA A 21 -5.36 -4.41 12.36
CA ALA A 21 -6.39 -4.45 11.32
C ALA A 21 -6.88 -3.05 10.94
N ILE A 22 -7.01 -2.17 11.93
CA ILE A 22 -7.41 -0.77 11.71
C ILE A 22 -6.30 -0.02 10.96
N ALA A 23 -5.04 -0.22 11.36
CA ALA A 23 -3.89 0.39 10.70
C ALA A 23 -3.77 -0.03 9.22
N ILE A 24 -4.06 -1.30 8.90
CA ILE A 24 -4.07 -1.81 7.52
C ILE A 24 -5.26 -1.29 6.71
N ALA A 25 -6.43 -1.09 7.34
CA ALA A 25 -7.63 -0.60 6.65
C ALA A 25 -7.61 0.90 6.38
N LEU A 26 -6.88 1.68 7.18
CA LEU A 26 -6.87 3.15 7.13
C LEU A 26 -6.50 3.78 5.77
N PRO A 27 -5.52 3.27 5.00
CA PRO A 27 -5.22 3.78 3.67
C PRO A 27 -6.42 3.84 2.74
N TRP A 28 -7.34 2.88 2.84
CA TRP A 28 -8.53 2.83 1.98
C TRP A 28 -9.44 4.05 2.16
N VAL A 29 -9.53 4.59 3.38
CA VAL A 29 -10.34 5.77 3.70
C VAL A 29 -9.74 7.05 3.10
N LEU A 30 -8.42 7.10 2.89
CA LEU A 30 -7.72 8.30 2.40
C LEU A 30 -7.82 8.51 0.88
N PHE A 31 -8.33 7.51 0.15
CA PHE A 31 -8.51 7.56 -1.31
C PHE A 31 -10.01 7.49 -1.65
N PRO A 32 -10.72 8.64 -1.59
CA PRO A 32 -12.14 8.67 -1.88
C PRO A 32 -12.43 8.31 -3.34
N THR A 33 -13.58 7.69 -3.57
CA THR A 33 -14.04 7.41 -4.93
C THR A 33 -14.38 8.71 -5.66
N PRO A 34 -13.97 8.86 -6.94
CA PRO A 34 -14.30 10.04 -7.71
C PRO A 34 -15.82 10.13 -7.94
N PRO A 35 -16.44 11.31 -7.79
CA PRO A 35 -17.85 11.49 -8.08
C PRO A 35 -18.12 11.37 -9.60
N SER A 36 -19.36 11.07 -9.99
CA SER A 36 -19.79 11.00 -11.40
C SER A 36 -19.90 12.39 -12.09
N ARG A 37 -19.14 13.38 -11.61
CA ARG A 37 -19.16 14.76 -12.12
C ARG A 37 -18.00 14.94 -13.08
N TRP A 38 -18.17 15.83 -14.06
CA TRP A 38 -17.12 16.11 -15.04
C TRP A 38 -15.91 16.81 -14.43
N VAL A 39 -16.15 17.73 -13.48
CA VAL A 39 -15.10 18.45 -12.75
C VAL A 39 -14.96 17.87 -11.34
N ASN A 40 -13.75 17.38 -11.04
CA ASN A 40 -13.39 16.83 -9.73
C ASN A 40 -12.81 17.89 -8.80
N ASN A 41 -12.75 17.58 -7.50
CA ASN A 41 -12.08 18.44 -6.53
C ASN A 41 -10.55 18.33 -6.65
N ARG A 42 -9.84 19.30 -6.05
CA ARG A 42 -8.37 19.38 -6.14
C ARG A 42 -7.67 18.11 -5.63
N LEU A 43 -8.16 17.55 -4.53
CA LEU A 43 -7.59 16.34 -3.92
C LEU A 43 -7.63 15.17 -4.90
N ILE A 44 -8.82 14.88 -5.43
CA ILE A 44 -9.03 13.79 -6.39
C ILE A 44 -8.20 14.05 -7.65
N THR A 45 -8.15 15.29 -8.17
CA THR A 45 -7.33 15.57 -9.35
C THR A 45 -5.85 15.26 -9.14
N VAL A 46 -5.28 15.60 -7.97
CA VAL A 46 -3.87 15.31 -7.65
C VAL A 46 -3.64 13.82 -7.48
N GLN A 47 -4.53 13.11 -6.76
CA GLN A 47 -4.44 11.66 -6.58
C GLN A 47 -4.53 10.94 -7.94
N THR A 48 -5.48 11.32 -8.79
CA THR A 48 -5.66 10.70 -10.12
C THR A 48 -4.47 10.97 -11.02
N TRP A 49 -3.92 12.20 -10.99
CA TRP A 49 -2.75 12.56 -11.77
C TRP A 49 -1.51 11.76 -11.35
N PHE A 50 -1.29 11.60 -10.04
CA PHE A 50 -0.21 10.77 -9.50
C PHE A 50 -0.35 9.32 -9.94
N ILE A 51 -1.52 8.71 -9.75
CA ILE A 51 -1.77 7.31 -10.11
C ILE A 51 -1.54 7.09 -11.61
N ASN A 52 -2.13 7.94 -12.47
CA ASN A 52 -1.98 7.80 -13.92
C ASN A 52 -0.53 7.93 -14.39
N ARG A 53 0.21 8.91 -13.86
CA ARG A 53 1.62 9.12 -14.24
C ARG A 53 2.49 7.96 -13.77
N PHE A 54 2.28 7.51 -12.54
CA PHE A 54 2.99 6.36 -11.98
C PHE A 54 2.73 5.08 -12.78
N THR A 55 1.46 4.77 -13.05
CA THR A 55 1.09 3.57 -13.82
C THR A 55 1.69 3.61 -15.23
N ASN A 56 1.68 4.77 -15.89
CA ASN A 56 2.30 4.92 -17.20
C ASN A 56 3.82 4.67 -17.14
N GLN A 57 4.52 5.30 -16.19
CA GLN A 57 5.96 5.08 -16.02
C GLN A 57 6.33 3.63 -15.72
N LEU A 58 5.54 2.96 -14.87
CA LEU A 58 5.76 1.57 -14.51
C LEU A 58 5.52 0.62 -15.69
N MET A 59 4.54 0.92 -16.55
CA MET A 59 4.13 0.06 -17.66
C MET A 59 4.88 0.33 -18.98
N LEU A 60 5.59 1.46 -19.10
CA LEU A 60 6.35 1.84 -20.28
C LEU A 60 7.34 0.76 -20.77
N PRO A 61 8.14 0.09 -19.91
CA PRO A 61 9.06 -0.97 -20.36
C PRO A 61 8.37 -2.34 -20.53
N LEU A 62 7.09 -2.47 -20.22
CA LEU A 62 6.37 -3.74 -20.19
C LEU A 62 5.52 -3.95 -21.46
N ASN A 63 5.52 -5.18 -21.97
CA ASN A 63 4.64 -5.57 -23.09
C ASN A 63 3.15 -5.49 -22.69
N VAL A 64 2.27 -5.40 -23.69
CA VAL A 64 0.81 -5.32 -23.51
C VAL A 64 0.25 -6.44 -22.63
N GLY A 65 0.80 -7.66 -22.73
CA GLY A 65 0.41 -8.78 -21.87
C GLY A 65 0.70 -8.58 -20.38
N GLY A 66 1.66 -7.70 -20.03
CA GLY A 66 1.98 -7.31 -18.66
C GLY A 66 1.06 -6.23 -18.11
N HIS A 67 0.41 -5.43 -18.97
CA HIS A 67 -0.46 -4.32 -18.55
C HIS A 67 -1.69 -4.80 -17.76
N LYS A 68 -2.07 -6.08 -17.86
CA LYS A 68 -3.10 -6.69 -16.99
C LYS A 68 -2.79 -6.59 -15.49
N TRP A 69 -1.50 -6.49 -15.12
CA TRP A 69 -1.06 -6.35 -13.73
C TRP A 69 -1.02 -4.90 -13.25
N ALA A 70 -1.33 -3.93 -14.12
CA ALA A 70 -1.23 -2.51 -13.79
C ALA A 70 -2.07 -2.12 -12.58
N LEU A 71 -3.31 -2.63 -12.49
CA LEU A 71 -4.19 -2.35 -11.36
C LEU A 71 -3.57 -2.83 -10.04
N LEU A 72 -3.10 -4.08 -10.01
CA LEU A 72 -2.55 -4.70 -8.81
C LEU A 72 -1.25 -4.03 -8.36
N LEU A 73 -0.33 -3.74 -9.28
CA LEU A 73 0.95 -3.09 -8.96
C LEU A 73 0.76 -1.63 -8.54
N ALA A 74 -0.14 -0.91 -9.20
CA ALA A 74 -0.48 0.46 -8.81
C ALA A 74 -1.16 0.51 -7.44
N SER A 75 -2.11 -0.38 -7.15
CA SER A 75 -2.78 -0.44 -5.85
C SER A 75 -1.81 -0.79 -4.72
N LEU A 76 -0.90 -1.74 -4.96
CA LEU A 76 0.12 -2.12 -4.00
C LEU A 76 1.08 -0.97 -3.71
N MET A 77 1.52 -0.25 -4.73
CA MET A 77 2.39 0.90 -4.55
C MET A 77 1.71 2.00 -3.73
N VAL A 78 0.47 2.35 -4.06
CA VAL A 78 -0.30 3.36 -3.31
C VAL A 78 -0.47 2.93 -1.85
N PHE A 79 -0.81 1.65 -1.61
CA PHE A 79 -0.94 1.10 -0.26
C PHE A 79 0.37 1.19 0.55
N LEU A 80 1.50 0.78 -0.03
CA LEU A 80 2.79 0.79 0.68
C LEU A 80 3.30 2.21 0.94
N ILE A 81 3.23 3.12 -0.05
CA ILE A 81 3.62 4.52 0.17
C ILE A 81 2.79 5.12 1.31
N THR A 82 1.48 4.91 1.29
CA THR A 82 0.58 5.58 2.23
C THR A 82 0.79 5.09 3.65
N ILE A 83 0.90 3.78 3.89
CA ILE A 83 1.21 3.25 5.21
C ILE A 83 2.58 3.71 5.69
N ASN A 84 3.60 3.71 4.83
CA ASN A 84 4.94 4.12 5.23
C ASN A 84 5.02 5.63 5.53
N MET A 85 4.32 6.46 4.76
CA MET A 85 4.29 7.92 4.99
C MET A 85 3.52 8.28 6.25
N LEU A 86 2.39 7.62 6.52
CA LEU A 86 1.68 7.77 7.80
C LEU A 86 2.55 7.34 8.98
N GLY A 87 3.41 6.37 8.75
CA GLY A 87 4.38 5.87 9.72
C GLY A 87 5.45 6.83 10.19
N LEU A 88 5.70 7.90 9.43
CA LEU A 88 6.66 8.94 9.80
C LEU A 88 6.09 9.88 10.85
N LEU A 89 4.79 9.82 11.13
CA LEU A 89 4.15 10.62 12.16
C LEU A 89 4.63 10.17 13.55
N PRO A 90 4.72 11.10 14.51
CA PRO A 90 5.16 10.76 15.86
C PRO A 90 4.17 9.78 16.51
N TYR A 91 4.70 8.76 17.17
CA TYR A 91 3.94 7.74 17.90
C TYR A 91 2.95 6.92 17.05
N THR A 92 3.19 6.79 15.74
CA THR A 92 2.41 5.89 14.88
C THR A 92 3.09 4.53 14.72
N PHE A 93 2.31 3.47 14.87
CA PHE A 93 2.69 2.10 14.53
C PHE A 93 2.57 1.87 13.03
N THR A 94 3.61 1.35 12.40
CA THR A 94 3.62 0.96 10.99
C THR A 94 3.55 -0.55 10.82
N PRO A 95 2.46 -1.08 10.23
CA PRO A 95 2.35 -2.52 9.96
C PRO A 95 3.48 -3.10 9.11
N THR A 96 4.11 -2.30 8.24
CA THR A 96 5.23 -2.69 7.35
C THR A 96 6.54 -2.96 8.09
N THR A 97 6.65 -2.61 9.38
CA THR A 97 7.80 -3.00 10.21
C THR A 97 7.77 -4.47 10.58
N GLN A 98 6.60 -5.10 10.53
CA GLN A 98 6.45 -6.52 10.81
C GLN A 98 6.83 -7.34 9.57
N LEU A 99 7.84 -8.21 9.73
CA LEU A 99 8.32 -9.08 8.66
C LEU A 99 7.21 -9.94 8.07
N SER A 100 6.26 -10.38 8.90
CA SER A 100 5.11 -11.19 8.50
C SER A 100 4.24 -10.50 7.44
N LEU A 101 4.02 -9.18 7.55
CA LEU A 101 3.24 -8.44 6.56
C LEU A 101 3.99 -8.36 5.22
N ASN A 102 5.29 -8.05 5.27
CA ASN A 102 6.11 -7.94 4.06
C ASN A 102 6.20 -9.29 3.33
N MET A 103 6.42 -10.38 4.06
CA MET A 103 6.44 -11.73 3.47
C MET A 103 5.07 -12.16 2.94
N GLY A 104 3.99 -11.79 3.64
CA GLY A 104 2.62 -12.05 3.19
C GLY A 104 2.27 -11.40 1.85
N LEU A 105 2.88 -10.24 1.53
CA LEU A 105 2.72 -9.59 0.23
C LEU A 105 3.75 -10.07 -0.80
N ALA A 106 5.02 -10.18 -0.41
CA ALA A 106 6.11 -10.45 -1.34
C ALA A 106 6.06 -11.87 -1.93
N VAL A 107 5.82 -12.88 -1.09
CA VAL A 107 5.90 -14.29 -1.52
C VAL A 107 4.86 -14.61 -2.59
N PRO A 108 3.55 -14.30 -2.43
CA PRO A 108 2.55 -14.60 -3.45
C PRO A 108 2.79 -13.87 -4.76
N LEU A 109 3.20 -12.59 -4.71
CA LEU A 109 3.43 -11.77 -5.90
C LEU A 109 4.65 -12.24 -6.69
N TRP A 110 5.75 -12.52 -5.99
CA TRP A 110 6.94 -13.07 -6.61
C TRP A 110 6.65 -14.44 -7.22
N LEU A 111 6.01 -15.34 -6.48
CA LEU A 111 5.68 -16.69 -6.94
C LEU A 111 4.76 -16.65 -8.17
N ALA A 112 3.78 -15.73 -8.19
CA ALA A 112 2.93 -15.52 -9.36
C ALA A 112 3.75 -15.18 -10.62
N THR A 113 4.76 -14.30 -10.51
CA THR A 113 5.63 -13.99 -11.65
C THR A 113 6.48 -15.18 -12.11
N VAL A 114 6.97 -16.00 -11.17
CA VAL A 114 7.75 -17.21 -11.49
C VAL A 114 6.89 -18.22 -12.24
N ILE A 115 5.69 -18.53 -11.74
CA ILE A 115 4.77 -19.48 -12.41
C ILE A 115 4.41 -19.00 -13.82
N ILE A 116 4.15 -17.70 -13.98
CA ILE A 116 3.81 -17.14 -15.29
C ILE A 116 5.00 -17.23 -16.26
N GLY A 117 6.23 -17.03 -15.78
CA GLY A 117 7.43 -17.16 -16.60
C GLY A 117 7.82 -18.60 -16.94
N MET A 118 7.36 -19.58 -16.17
CA MET A 118 7.56 -21.00 -16.45
C MET A 118 6.61 -21.56 -17.53
N ARG A 119 5.51 -20.84 -17.82
CA ARG A 119 4.52 -21.22 -18.84
C ARG A 119 4.90 -20.66 -20.20
#